data_AF-A0A2D7Y7D1-F1
#
_entry.id   AF-A0A2D7Y7D1-F1
#
_cell.length_a   1.000
_cell.length_b   1.000
_cell.length_c   1.000
_cell.angle_alpha   90.00
_cell.angle_beta   90.00
_cell.angle_gamma   90.00
#
_symmetry.space_group_name_H-M   'P 1'
#
loop_
_entity.id
_entity.type
_entity.pdbx_description
1 polymer ?
#
loop_
_entity_poly.entity_id
_entity_poly.type
_entity_poly.pdbx_seq_one_letter_code
_entity_poly.pdbx_strand_id
1 'polypeptide(L)'
;MPLKATHILKASLLALAVTGAAQASNADQVFGERALALAIDDRCHLFTERERMALDAARLQARGILLRQGISTAALNDYSRELSAQADQTACDLPEVADLRHRVGDAFLAWQNIRDMEFPGGEFDWQATRSIMPGEPHWAIQQTAGDMTIGLSRDQDTYRFSAALPAIAGAASAVLVLRDTGKAPDLYDATMGGHFPAPAGAEWASWTPPRFARRVVWAAGMGSQADRTGLAGQDNALVFHFSDRASDQLTGLDPREAAIIEVLGRNGDVLAQFYFEVGDFAAARAFIEGGAPLMPRS
;
A
#
# COMPACT_ATOMS: atom_id res chain seq x y z
N MET A 1 -22.54 -7.46 -15.07
CA MET A 1 -22.69 -8.89 -15.42
C MET A 1 -22.67 -9.68 -14.12
N PRO A 2 -23.67 -10.51 -13.81
CA PRO A 2 -23.72 -11.20 -12.52
C PRO A 2 -22.74 -12.38 -12.54
N LEU A 3 -21.81 -12.42 -11.58
CA LEU A 3 -21.05 -13.63 -11.28
C LEU A 3 -22.05 -14.69 -10.81
N LYS A 4 -22.22 -15.74 -11.61
CA LYS A 4 -23.02 -16.90 -11.22
C LYS A 4 -22.26 -17.69 -10.16
N ALA A 5 -22.77 -17.67 -8.94
CA ALA A 5 -22.42 -18.60 -7.90
C ALA A 5 -22.87 -20.02 -8.29
N THR A 6 -21.97 -20.83 -8.82
CA THR A 6 -22.11 -22.29 -8.81
C THR A 6 -20.76 -22.94 -9.06
N HIS A 7 -19.95 -23.22 -8.03
CA HIS A 7 -18.97 -24.30 -8.13
C HIS A 7 -18.78 -25.01 -6.78
N ILE A 8 -19.33 -26.23 -6.77
CA ILE A 8 -19.01 -27.35 -5.90
C ILE A 8 -17.48 -27.48 -5.81
N LEU A 9 -16.96 -27.61 -4.59
CA LEU A 9 -15.56 -27.95 -4.31
C LEU A 9 -15.14 -29.16 -5.17
N LYS A 10 -14.31 -28.89 -6.17
CA LYS A 10 -13.39 -29.87 -6.72
C LYS A 10 -12.00 -29.29 -6.52
N ALA A 11 -11.24 -29.93 -5.63
CA ALA A 11 -9.81 -29.71 -5.52
C ALA A 11 -9.18 -29.96 -6.90
N SER A 12 -8.73 -28.90 -7.55
CA SER A 12 -7.96 -28.97 -8.77
C SER A 12 -6.51 -28.64 -8.44
N LEU A 13 -5.67 -29.68 -8.44
CA LEU A 13 -4.23 -29.54 -8.67
C LEU A 13 -4.05 -28.79 -10.00
N LEU A 14 -3.27 -27.72 -10.05
CA LEU A 14 -2.82 -27.17 -11.32
C LEU A 14 -1.34 -26.74 -11.28
N ALA A 15 -0.63 -27.25 -12.28
CA ALA A 15 0.77 -27.04 -12.57
C ALA A 15 1.05 -25.62 -13.09
N LEU A 16 2.26 -25.12 -12.82
CA LEU A 16 2.77 -23.85 -13.32
C LEU A 16 2.89 -23.88 -14.86
N ALA A 17 2.10 -23.06 -15.55
CA ALA A 17 2.40 -22.59 -16.89
C ALA A 17 1.96 -21.12 -17.03
N VAL A 18 2.92 -20.28 -17.42
CA VAL A 18 2.79 -18.83 -17.60
C VAL A 18 2.04 -18.52 -18.90
N THR A 19 1.03 -17.64 -18.86
CA THR A 19 0.73 -16.59 -19.86
C THR A 19 -0.53 -15.79 -19.45
N GLY A 20 -0.37 -14.46 -19.34
CA GLY A 20 -1.40 -13.39 -19.35
C GLY A 20 -2.71 -13.57 -18.58
N ALA A 21 -3.60 -14.45 -19.04
CA ALA A 21 -4.92 -14.68 -18.44
C ALA A 21 -4.88 -15.47 -17.13
N ALA A 22 -3.81 -16.25 -16.89
CA ALA A 22 -3.62 -17.02 -15.66
C ALA A 22 -3.33 -16.16 -14.42
N GLN A 23 -2.98 -14.88 -14.58
CA GLN A 23 -2.69 -14.00 -13.44
C GLN A 23 -3.96 -13.47 -12.76
N ALA A 24 -5.03 -13.24 -13.54
CA ALA A 24 -6.32 -12.80 -12.99
C ALA A 24 -7.01 -13.91 -12.18
N SER A 25 -6.99 -15.15 -12.71
CA SER A 25 -7.52 -16.35 -12.02
C SER A 25 -6.69 -16.83 -10.83
N ASN A 26 -5.48 -16.27 -10.66
CA ASN A 26 -4.66 -16.52 -9.48
C ASN A 26 -4.84 -15.40 -8.45
N ALA A 27 -5.04 -14.15 -8.87
CA ALA A 27 -5.23 -13.03 -7.96
C ALA A 27 -6.60 -13.08 -7.27
N ASP A 28 -7.67 -13.45 -7.96
CA ASP A 28 -9.00 -13.66 -7.36
C ASP A 28 -8.98 -14.82 -6.34
N GLN A 29 -8.35 -15.94 -6.68
CA GLN A 29 -8.18 -17.10 -5.80
C GLN A 29 -7.34 -16.72 -4.57
N VAL A 30 -6.18 -16.09 -4.76
CA VAL A 30 -5.33 -15.66 -3.65
C VAL A 30 -6.09 -14.64 -2.79
N PHE A 31 -6.75 -13.65 -3.37
CA PHE A 31 -7.55 -12.70 -2.61
C PHE A 31 -8.62 -13.41 -1.77
N GLY A 32 -9.40 -14.29 -2.40
CA GLY A 32 -10.50 -15.02 -1.75
C GLY A 32 -10.02 -15.94 -0.63
N GLU A 33 -8.99 -16.75 -0.88
CA GLU A 33 -8.43 -17.65 0.13
C GLU A 33 -7.87 -16.88 1.34
N ARG A 34 -7.15 -15.79 1.11
CA ARG A 34 -6.51 -15.01 2.19
C ARG A 34 -7.55 -14.22 2.98
N ALA A 35 -8.54 -13.64 2.29
CA ALA A 35 -9.65 -12.95 2.94
C ALA A 35 -10.52 -13.91 3.78
N LEU A 36 -10.83 -15.10 3.25
CA LEU A 36 -11.57 -16.12 4.01
C LEU A 36 -10.77 -16.59 5.23
N ALA A 37 -9.47 -16.84 5.07
CA ALA A 37 -8.62 -17.28 6.17
C ALA A 37 -8.55 -16.25 7.30
N LEU A 38 -8.41 -14.96 6.97
CA LEU A 38 -8.49 -13.87 7.95
C LEU A 38 -9.87 -13.82 8.64
N ALA A 39 -10.96 -13.95 7.86
CA ALA A 39 -12.31 -13.92 8.42
C ALA A 39 -12.59 -15.11 9.36
N ILE A 40 -12.07 -16.31 9.08
CA ILE A 40 -12.17 -17.45 10.00
C ILE A 40 -11.33 -17.20 11.26
N ASP A 41 -10.13 -16.65 11.12
CA ASP A 41 -9.24 -16.34 12.23
C ASP A 41 -9.79 -15.27 13.19
N ASP A 42 -10.54 -14.29 12.71
CA ASP A 42 -11.22 -13.29 13.56
C ASP A 42 -12.13 -13.94 14.61
N ARG A 43 -12.68 -15.12 14.29
CA ARG A 43 -13.59 -15.86 15.17
C ARG A 43 -12.92 -17.02 15.90
N CYS A 44 -12.04 -17.73 15.21
CA CYS A 44 -11.43 -18.96 15.71
C CYS A 44 -10.03 -18.75 16.33
N HIS A 45 -9.46 -17.54 16.24
CA HIS A 45 -8.14 -17.19 16.78
C HIS A 45 -7.03 -18.17 16.35
N LEU A 46 -6.96 -18.43 15.04
CA LEU A 46 -6.07 -19.43 14.45
C LEU A 46 -4.61 -18.98 14.37
N PHE A 47 -4.41 -17.67 14.16
CA PHE A 47 -3.14 -17.07 13.77
C PHE A 47 -2.63 -16.07 14.80
N THR A 48 -1.32 -16.03 14.96
CA THR A 48 -0.61 -14.97 15.67
C THR A 48 -0.72 -13.64 14.91
N GLU A 49 -0.44 -12.52 15.60
CA GLU A 49 -0.46 -11.19 14.97
C GLU A 49 0.43 -11.10 13.71
N ARG A 50 1.62 -11.72 13.75
CA ARG A 50 2.56 -11.69 12.61
C ARG A 50 2.08 -12.55 11.44
N GLU A 51 1.47 -13.71 11.71
CA GLU A 51 0.84 -14.52 10.66
C GLU A 51 -0.34 -13.77 10.02
N ARG A 52 -1.16 -13.08 10.83
CA ARG A 52 -2.25 -12.22 10.33
C ARG A 52 -1.73 -11.11 9.42
N MET A 53 -0.67 -10.41 9.82
CA MET A 53 -0.06 -9.34 9.01
C MET A 53 0.52 -9.87 7.69
N ALA A 54 1.17 -11.04 7.72
CA ALA A 54 1.70 -11.67 6.50
C ALA A 54 0.56 -12.07 5.53
N LEU A 55 -0.51 -12.63 6.08
CA LEU A 55 -1.69 -13.03 5.33
C LEU A 55 -2.42 -11.82 4.73
N ASP A 56 -2.52 -10.73 5.50
CA ASP A 56 -3.13 -9.47 5.04
C ASP A 56 -2.28 -8.77 3.98
N ALA A 57 -0.94 -8.77 4.11
CA ALA A 57 -0.05 -8.26 3.07
C ALA A 57 -0.30 -8.97 1.73
N ALA A 58 -0.39 -10.30 1.74
CA ALA A 58 -0.70 -11.09 0.54
C ALA A 58 -2.10 -10.80 -0.02
N ARG A 59 -3.11 -10.65 0.85
CA ARG A 59 -4.46 -10.25 0.46
C ARG A 59 -4.46 -8.87 -0.23
N LEU A 60 -3.74 -7.90 0.34
CA LEU A 60 -3.66 -6.54 -0.19
C LEU A 60 -2.93 -6.49 -1.54
N GLN A 61 -1.88 -7.29 -1.74
CA GLN A 61 -1.24 -7.43 -3.07
C GLN A 61 -2.23 -7.96 -4.11
N ALA A 62 -2.95 -9.04 -3.78
CA ALA A 62 -3.95 -9.62 -4.67
C ALA A 62 -5.09 -8.63 -4.96
N ARG A 63 -5.53 -7.87 -3.94
CA ARG A 63 -6.50 -6.77 -4.10
C ARG A 63 -6.01 -5.73 -5.10
N GLY A 64 -4.74 -5.33 -5.01
CA GLY A 64 -4.14 -4.36 -5.92
C GLY A 64 -4.14 -4.82 -7.37
N ILE A 65 -3.79 -6.09 -7.61
CA ILE A 65 -3.86 -6.70 -8.94
C ILE A 65 -5.28 -6.65 -9.50
N LEU A 66 -6.29 -7.04 -8.71
CA LEU A 66 -7.69 -7.05 -9.14
C LEU A 66 -8.21 -5.64 -9.46
N LEU A 67 -7.83 -4.64 -8.68
CA LEU A 67 -8.20 -3.23 -8.93
C LEU A 67 -7.58 -2.71 -10.23
N ARG A 68 -6.30 -2.98 -10.47
CA ARG A 68 -5.63 -2.64 -11.74
C ARG A 68 -6.23 -3.37 -12.94
N GLN A 69 -6.77 -4.57 -12.74
CA GLN A 69 -7.54 -5.31 -13.76
C GLN A 69 -8.97 -4.77 -13.99
N GLY A 70 -9.35 -3.69 -13.29
CA GLY A 70 -10.63 -3.00 -13.50
C GLY A 70 -11.77 -3.50 -12.61
N ILE A 71 -11.50 -4.42 -11.69
CA ILE A 71 -12.50 -4.76 -10.65
C ILE A 71 -12.70 -3.52 -9.76
N SER A 72 -13.94 -3.21 -9.42
CA SER A 72 -14.23 -2.04 -8.59
C SER A 72 -13.97 -2.33 -7.11
N THR A 73 -13.62 -1.29 -6.34
CA THR A 73 -13.51 -1.39 -4.88
C THR A 73 -14.82 -1.88 -4.25
N ALA A 74 -15.98 -1.45 -4.76
CA ALA A 74 -17.28 -1.93 -4.30
C ALA A 74 -17.44 -3.44 -4.49
N ALA A 75 -17.10 -3.98 -5.67
CA ALA A 75 -17.20 -5.42 -5.93
C ALA A 75 -16.28 -6.26 -5.02
N LEU A 76 -15.07 -5.80 -4.75
CA LEU A 76 -14.15 -6.49 -3.82
C LEU A 76 -14.63 -6.42 -2.37
N ASN A 77 -15.24 -5.31 -1.97
CA ASN A 77 -15.86 -5.18 -0.65
C ASN A 77 -17.07 -6.10 -0.52
N ASP A 78 -17.87 -6.25 -1.58
CA ASP A 78 -19.02 -7.17 -1.60
C ASP A 78 -18.53 -8.62 -1.47
N TYR A 79 -17.52 -9.00 -2.26
CA TYR A 79 -16.92 -10.32 -2.17
C TYR A 79 -16.32 -10.59 -0.78
N SER A 80 -15.65 -9.61 -0.17
CA SER A 80 -15.14 -9.74 1.19
C SER A 80 -16.25 -10.00 2.22
N ARG A 81 -17.41 -9.35 2.07
CA ARG A 81 -18.57 -9.59 2.96
C ARG A 81 -19.17 -10.98 2.79
N GLU A 82 -19.20 -11.50 1.56
CA GLU A 82 -19.62 -12.87 1.28
C GLU A 82 -18.69 -13.89 1.96
N LEU A 83 -17.37 -13.67 1.89
CA LEU A 83 -16.38 -14.51 2.55
C LEU A 83 -16.49 -14.45 4.08
N SER A 84 -16.77 -13.28 4.65
CA SER A 84 -17.07 -13.15 6.09
C SER A 84 -18.32 -13.94 6.48
N ALA A 85 -19.41 -13.84 5.71
CA ALA A 85 -20.63 -14.61 5.96
C ALA A 85 -20.42 -16.14 5.81
N GLN A 86 -19.49 -16.56 4.95
CA GLN A 86 -19.07 -17.96 4.85
C GLN A 86 -18.23 -18.38 6.08
N ALA A 87 -17.31 -17.53 6.54
CA ALA A 87 -16.52 -17.79 7.75
C ALA A 87 -17.42 -17.96 8.99
N ASP A 88 -18.48 -17.17 9.11
CA ASP A 88 -19.48 -17.28 10.18
C ASP A 88 -20.18 -18.64 10.23
N GLN A 89 -20.25 -19.34 9.09
CA GLN A 89 -20.86 -20.68 9.00
C GLN A 89 -19.83 -21.81 9.14
N THR A 90 -18.54 -21.51 9.22
CA THR A 90 -17.45 -22.50 9.24
C THR A 90 -17.06 -22.85 10.67
N ALA A 91 -17.36 -24.06 11.15
CA ALA A 91 -17.01 -24.47 12.52
C ALA A 91 -15.48 -24.54 12.73
N CYS A 92 -15.01 -24.06 13.89
CA CYS A 92 -13.58 -23.92 14.17
C CYS A 92 -12.84 -25.25 14.39
N ASP A 93 -13.57 -26.33 14.63
CA ASP A 93 -13.05 -27.69 14.90
C ASP A 93 -13.05 -28.59 13.66
N LEU A 94 -13.43 -28.06 12.49
CA LEU A 94 -13.35 -28.79 11.23
C LEU A 94 -11.89 -29.12 10.87
N PRO A 95 -11.61 -30.34 10.37
CA PRO A 95 -10.26 -30.74 9.93
C PRO A 95 -9.66 -29.75 8.91
N GLU A 96 -10.48 -29.20 8.02
CA GLU A 96 -10.05 -28.25 6.99
C GLU A 96 -9.54 -26.93 7.58
N VAL A 97 -10.05 -26.53 8.75
CA VAL A 97 -9.59 -25.33 9.49
C VAL A 97 -8.23 -25.60 10.13
N ALA A 98 -8.01 -26.80 10.68
CA ALA A 98 -6.70 -27.21 11.17
C ALA A 98 -5.65 -27.26 10.04
N ASP A 99 -6.02 -27.81 8.88
CA ASP A 99 -5.16 -27.84 7.70
C ASP A 99 -4.83 -26.43 7.17
N LEU A 100 -5.83 -25.53 7.16
CA LEU A 100 -5.62 -24.13 6.82
C LEU A 100 -4.57 -23.50 7.75
N ARG A 101 -4.69 -23.73 9.06
CA ARG A 101 -3.74 -23.22 10.05
C ARG A 101 -2.32 -23.71 9.77
N HIS A 102 -2.13 -24.99 9.50
CA HIS A 102 -0.82 -25.55 9.18
C HIS A 102 -0.22 -24.94 7.91
N ARG A 103 -1.00 -24.85 6.82
CA ARG A 103 -0.50 -24.26 5.56
C ARG A 103 -0.06 -22.80 5.72
N VAL A 104 -0.80 -21.99 6.47
CA VAL A 104 -0.45 -20.60 6.73
C VAL A 104 0.83 -20.52 7.58
N GLY A 105 0.95 -21.34 8.62
CA GLY A 105 2.16 -21.41 9.44
C GLY A 105 3.42 -21.77 8.63
N ASP A 106 3.33 -22.79 7.78
CA ASP A 106 4.44 -23.20 6.92
C ASP A 106 4.84 -22.10 5.92
N ALA A 107 3.86 -21.46 5.27
CA ALA A 107 4.11 -20.34 4.37
C ALA A 107 4.72 -19.13 5.10
N PHE A 108 4.29 -18.87 6.33
CA PHE A 108 4.80 -17.78 7.15
C PHE A 108 6.28 -17.97 7.51
N LEU A 109 6.74 -19.19 7.77
CA LEU A 109 8.16 -19.47 8.01
C LEU A 109 9.03 -19.08 6.80
N ALA A 110 8.57 -19.36 5.58
CA ALA A 110 9.27 -18.93 4.37
C ALA A 110 9.23 -17.40 4.20
N TRP A 111 8.07 -16.79 4.43
CA TRP A 111 7.86 -15.35 4.28
C TRP A 111 8.68 -14.50 5.26
N GLN A 112 8.94 -14.99 6.48
CA GLN A 112 9.78 -14.30 7.45
C GLN A 112 11.23 -14.12 6.98
N ASN A 113 11.73 -15.02 6.12
CA ASN A 113 13.08 -14.94 5.57
C ASN A 113 13.19 -13.96 4.38
N ILE A 114 12.07 -13.43 3.88
CA ILE A 114 12.08 -12.41 2.85
C ILE A 114 12.52 -11.09 3.49
N ARG A 115 13.66 -10.57 3.03
CA ARG A 115 14.22 -9.31 3.52
C ARG A 115 13.74 -8.10 2.73
N ASP A 116 13.70 -8.24 1.42
CA ASP A 116 13.41 -7.19 0.46
C ASP A 116 12.25 -7.66 -0.44
N MET A 117 11.30 -6.77 -0.73
CA MET A 117 10.15 -7.09 -1.56
C MET A 117 9.67 -5.85 -2.33
N GLU A 118 9.23 -6.07 -3.56
CA GLU A 118 8.64 -5.05 -4.42
C GLU A 118 7.11 -5.17 -4.42
N PHE A 119 6.44 -4.02 -4.40
CA PHE A 119 4.99 -3.88 -4.35
C PHE A 119 4.56 -3.01 -5.53
N PRO A 120 3.79 -3.54 -6.48
CA PRO A 120 3.55 -2.86 -7.74
C PRO A 120 2.86 -1.50 -7.63
N GLY A 121 3.29 -0.57 -8.47
CA GLY A 121 2.54 0.62 -8.85
C GLY A 121 1.78 0.44 -10.17
N GLY A 122 1.45 1.56 -10.80
CA GLY A 122 1.14 1.62 -12.24
C GLY A 122 2.44 1.70 -13.04
N GLU A 123 3.21 2.75 -12.80
CA GLU A 123 4.53 3.01 -13.39
C GLU A 123 5.70 2.88 -12.39
N PHE A 124 5.46 3.11 -11.09
CA PHE A 124 6.52 3.13 -10.08
C PHE A 124 6.26 2.14 -8.96
N ASP A 125 7.16 1.18 -8.80
CA ASP A 125 7.05 0.19 -7.73
C ASP A 125 7.49 0.75 -6.37
N TRP A 126 6.81 0.29 -5.33
CA TRP A 126 7.23 0.48 -3.95
C TRP A 126 8.23 -0.60 -3.57
N GLN A 127 9.44 -0.18 -3.19
CA GLN A 127 10.46 -1.07 -2.64
C GLN A 127 10.35 -1.07 -1.13
N ALA A 128 10.23 -2.25 -0.52
CA ALA A 128 10.22 -2.42 0.92
C ALA A 128 11.41 -3.27 1.39
N THR A 129 12.07 -2.85 2.46
CA THR A 129 13.17 -3.60 3.09
C THR A 129 12.99 -3.69 4.59
N ARG A 130 13.23 -4.89 5.12
CA ARG A 130 13.32 -5.16 6.57
C ARG A 130 14.74 -5.00 7.11
N SER A 131 15.69 -4.65 6.24
CA SER A 131 17.06 -4.36 6.64
C SER A 131 17.09 -3.20 7.62
N ILE A 132 17.96 -3.30 8.62
CA ILE A 132 18.19 -2.24 9.60
C ILE A 132 19.56 -1.67 9.33
N MET A 133 19.64 -0.35 9.10
CA MET A 133 20.91 0.38 9.11
C MET A 133 21.05 1.13 10.44
N PRO A 134 21.95 0.71 11.35
CA PRO A 134 22.14 1.38 12.63
C PRO A 134 22.70 2.78 12.46
N GLY A 135 22.13 3.76 13.16
CA GLY A 135 22.69 5.10 13.29
C GLY A 135 22.40 6.08 12.15
N GLU A 136 21.71 5.66 11.09
CA GLU A 136 21.35 6.53 9.97
C GLU A 136 19.88 6.33 9.55
N PRO A 137 19.13 7.42 9.30
CA PRO A 137 17.81 7.34 8.70
C PRO A 137 17.87 6.65 7.34
N HIS A 138 16.99 5.68 7.11
CA HIS A 138 16.94 4.95 5.86
C HIS A 138 15.50 4.63 5.45
N TRP A 139 15.30 4.32 4.18
CA TRP A 139 13.99 3.91 3.68
C TRP A 139 13.67 2.48 4.08
N ALA A 140 12.56 2.30 4.80
CA ALA A 140 11.95 1.00 5.00
C ALA A 140 10.96 0.68 3.88
N ILE A 141 10.29 1.71 3.35
CA ILE A 141 9.48 1.66 2.14
C ILE A 141 9.80 2.91 1.34
N GLN A 142 10.06 2.78 0.05
CA GLN A 142 10.28 3.92 -0.84
C GLN A 142 9.68 3.69 -2.22
N GLN A 143 9.28 4.79 -2.84
CA GLN A 143 9.04 4.91 -4.27
C GLN A 143 9.79 6.15 -4.75
N THR A 144 10.44 6.05 -5.90
CA THR A 144 11.11 7.18 -6.54
C THR A 144 10.38 7.53 -7.82
N ALA A 145 9.84 8.75 -7.89
CA ALA A 145 9.11 9.27 -9.04
C ALA A 145 9.76 10.60 -9.48
N GLY A 146 10.49 10.55 -10.60
CA GLY A 146 11.33 11.66 -11.04
C GLY A 146 12.41 12.00 -10.01
N ASP A 147 12.50 13.27 -9.61
CA ASP A 147 13.49 13.76 -8.65
C ASP A 147 13.05 13.64 -7.17
N MET A 148 11.90 13.01 -6.91
CA MET A 148 11.37 12.80 -5.56
C MET A 148 11.48 11.34 -5.15
N THR A 149 11.93 11.10 -3.92
CA THR A 149 11.77 9.80 -3.23
C THR A 149 10.82 9.99 -2.04
N ILE A 150 9.86 9.09 -1.90
CA ILE A 150 8.82 9.19 -0.87
C ILE A 150 8.55 7.82 -0.26
N GLY A 151 8.17 7.77 1.02
CA GLY A 151 7.71 6.55 1.66
C GLY A 151 7.90 6.54 3.17
N LEU A 152 8.00 5.34 3.75
CA LEU A 152 8.31 5.19 5.16
C LEU A 152 9.82 5.17 5.36
N SER A 153 10.34 6.24 5.95
CA SER A 153 11.69 6.25 6.53
C SER A 153 11.65 5.61 7.92
N ARG A 154 12.74 4.97 8.30
CA ARG A 154 13.01 4.47 9.64
C ARG A 154 14.16 5.26 10.25
N ASP A 155 13.95 5.74 11.46
CA ASP A 155 15.01 6.29 12.31
C ASP A 155 14.94 5.60 13.66
N GLN A 156 16.05 4.94 14.03
CA GLN A 156 16.15 4.01 15.15
C GLN A 156 15.02 2.96 15.07
N ASP A 157 13.93 3.19 15.80
CA ASP A 157 12.79 2.28 15.94
C ASP A 157 11.44 2.91 15.57
N THR A 158 11.45 4.12 15.02
CA THR A 158 10.24 4.81 14.60
C THR A 158 10.16 4.89 13.08
N TYR A 159 9.02 4.48 12.53
CA TYR A 159 8.67 4.76 11.14
C TYR A 159 8.06 6.15 11.03
N ARG A 160 8.46 6.89 10.01
CA ARG A 160 7.93 8.21 9.67
C ARG A 160 7.69 8.27 8.17
N PHE A 161 6.53 8.76 7.76
CA PHE A 161 6.29 9.04 6.35
C PHE A 161 7.08 10.28 5.94
N SER A 162 7.88 10.18 4.90
CA SER A 162 8.87 11.19 4.53
C SER A 162 8.91 11.38 3.01
N ALA A 163 9.18 12.61 2.58
CA ALA A 163 9.47 12.95 1.19
C ALA A 163 10.84 13.63 1.11
N ALA A 164 11.73 13.07 0.32
CA ALA A 164 13.01 13.64 -0.08
C ALA A 164 12.88 14.25 -1.48
N LEU A 165 13.31 15.50 -1.62
CA LEU A 165 13.05 16.36 -2.77
C LEU A 165 14.32 17.15 -3.12
N PRO A 166 14.46 17.62 -4.37
CA PRO A 166 15.54 18.53 -4.73
C PRO A 166 15.44 19.85 -3.95
N ALA A 167 16.56 20.58 -3.89
CA ALA A 167 16.61 21.90 -3.27
C ALA A 167 15.67 22.88 -4.00
N ILE A 168 14.72 23.46 -3.27
CA ILE A 168 13.79 24.48 -3.80
C ILE A 168 13.98 25.77 -3.02
N ALA A 169 14.39 26.83 -3.72
CA ALA A 169 14.60 28.14 -3.13
C ALA A 169 13.31 28.67 -2.49
N GLY A 170 13.37 29.09 -1.24
CA GLY A 170 12.23 29.65 -0.51
C GLY A 170 11.28 28.62 0.11
N ALA A 171 11.52 27.32 -0.07
CA ALA A 171 10.73 26.26 0.56
C ALA A 171 10.75 26.40 2.09
N ALA A 172 9.56 26.30 2.69
CA ALA A 172 9.35 26.45 4.12
C ALA A 172 8.60 25.27 4.74
N SER A 173 7.71 24.63 3.98
CA SER A 173 6.93 23.46 4.40
C SER A 173 6.51 22.64 3.18
N ALA A 174 5.91 21.48 3.42
CA ALA A 174 5.20 20.72 2.40
C ALA A 174 3.83 20.27 2.91
N VAL A 175 2.95 19.93 1.98
CA VAL A 175 1.66 19.29 2.24
C VAL A 175 1.48 18.07 1.34
N LEU A 176 1.05 16.97 1.95
CA LEU A 176 0.58 15.80 1.24
C LEU A 176 -0.90 15.99 0.91
N VAL A 177 -1.25 15.86 -0.37
CA VAL A 177 -2.60 16.00 -0.88
C VAL A 177 -3.07 14.66 -1.42
N LEU A 178 -4.16 14.19 -0.83
CA LEU A 178 -4.81 12.91 -1.09
C LEU A 178 -6.26 13.13 -1.51
N ARG A 179 -6.89 12.12 -2.14
CA ARG A 179 -8.34 12.13 -2.35
C ARG A 179 -9.07 11.96 -1.03
N ASP A 180 -10.11 12.76 -0.84
CA ASP A 180 -11.08 12.55 0.24
C ASP A 180 -12.16 11.56 -0.23
N THR A 181 -12.00 10.29 0.15
CA THR A 181 -12.94 9.20 -0.18
C THR A 181 -14.35 9.41 0.38
N GLY A 182 -14.53 10.26 1.40
CA GLY A 182 -15.85 10.61 1.93
C GLY A 182 -16.60 11.62 1.07
N LYS A 183 -15.89 12.41 0.26
CA LYS A 183 -16.45 13.41 -0.67
C LYS A 183 -16.52 12.91 -2.11
N ALA A 184 -15.54 12.11 -2.52
CA ALA A 184 -15.49 11.46 -3.82
C ALA A 184 -15.16 9.98 -3.58
N PRO A 185 -16.15 9.09 -3.44
CA PRO A 185 -15.92 7.68 -3.11
C PRO A 185 -15.28 6.89 -4.25
N ASP A 186 -15.61 7.24 -5.49
CA ASP A 186 -15.08 6.61 -6.68
C ASP A 186 -13.76 7.27 -7.14
N LEU A 187 -13.03 6.54 -7.98
CA LEU A 187 -11.88 7.08 -8.70
C LEU A 187 -12.27 8.29 -9.53
N TYR A 188 -11.40 9.28 -9.56
CA TYR A 188 -11.59 10.50 -10.34
C TYR A 188 -10.52 10.61 -11.41
N ASP A 189 -10.92 10.53 -12.68
CA ASP A 189 -10.04 10.76 -13.82
C ASP A 189 -10.05 12.25 -14.20
N ALA A 190 -8.95 12.95 -13.94
CA ALA A 190 -8.82 14.36 -14.28
C ALA A 190 -8.69 14.61 -15.79
N THR A 191 -8.32 13.60 -16.57
CA THR A 191 -8.21 13.68 -18.03
C THR A 191 -9.57 13.52 -18.73
N MET A 192 -10.58 13.05 -17.99
CA MET A 192 -11.89 12.64 -18.51
C MET A 192 -11.75 11.69 -19.71
N GLY A 193 -11.03 10.58 -19.52
CA GLY A 193 -10.79 9.59 -20.57
C GLY A 193 -9.83 10.06 -21.65
N GLY A 194 -8.82 10.86 -21.29
CA GLY A 194 -7.82 11.40 -22.21
C GLY A 194 -8.28 12.60 -23.05
N HIS A 195 -9.45 13.18 -22.75
CA HIS A 195 -9.92 14.40 -23.42
C HIS A 195 -9.20 15.68 -22.96
N PHE A 196 -8.56 15.64 -21.79
CA PHE A 196 -7.80 16.74 -21.20
C PHE A 196 -6.38 16.28 -20.88
N PRO A 197 -5.38 17.17 -20.95
CA PRO A 197 -4.00 16.82 -20.61
C PRO A 197 -3.89 16.27 -19.19
N ALA A 198 -3.08 15.23 -19.01
CA ALA A 198 -2.80 14.69 -17.69
C ALA A 198 -2.06 15.70 -16.80
N PRO A 199 -2.26 15.63 -15.47
CA PRO A 199 -1.52 16.47 -14.52
C PRO A 199 -0.01 16.36 -14.74
N ALA A 200 0.67 17.51 -14.79
CA ALA A 200 2.12 17.59 -15.05
C ALA A 200 2.59 16.90 -16.35
N GLY A 201 1.68 16.63 -17.31
CA GLY A 201 1.99 15.86 -18.52
C GLY A 201 2.25 14.38 -18.26
N ALA A 202 1.92 13.89 -17.07
CA ALA A 202 2.13 12.52 -16.62
C ALA A 202 0.82 11.73 -16.72
N GLU A 203 0.65 10.95 -17.79
CA GLU A 203 -0.56 10.12 -18.02
C GLU A 203 -0.84 9.14 -16.87
N TRP A 204 0.21 8.64 -16.23
CA TRP A 204 0.11 7.78 -15.04
C TRP A 204 -0.50 8.49 -13.83
N ALA A 205 -0.44 9.82 -13.77
CA ALA A 205 -1.04 10.65 -12.73
C ALA A 205 -2.47 11.10 -13.08
N SER A 206 -3.13 10.47 -14.06
CA SER A 206 -4.51 10.77 -14.48
C SER A 206 -5.53 10.67 -13.33
N TRP A 207 -5.33 9.72 -12.42
CA TRP A 207 -6.14 9.50 -11.22
C TRP A 207 -5.67 10.36 -10.03
N THR A 208 -5.66 11.67 -10.19
CA THR A 208 -5.19 12.62 -9.17
C THR A 208 -6.32 13.11 -8.25
N PRO A 209 -6.02 13.60 -7.02
CA PRO A 209 -7.04 14.10 -6.12
C PRO A 209 -7.80 15.31 -6.69
N PRO A 210 -9.13 15.20 -6.93
CA PRO A 210 -9.93 16.29 -7.46
C PRO A 210 -9.96 17.48 -6.50
N ARG A 211 -9.85 18.70 -7.03
CA ARG A 211 -9.81 19.95 -6.21
C ARG A 211 -10.94 20.06 -5.18
N PHE A 212 -12.15 19.57 -5.51
CA PHE A 212 -13.32 19.63 -4.63
C PHE A 212 -13.34 18.56 -3.52
N ALA A 213 -12.55 17.50 -3.66
CA ALA A 213 -12.47 16.39 -2.70
C ALA A 213 -11.01 16.06 -2.38
N ARG A 214 -10.27 17.09 -1.91
CA ARG A 214 -8.93 16.94 -1.37
C ARG A 214 -8.94 16.77 0.13
N ARG A 215 -8.04 15.93 0.60
CA ARG A 215 -7.62 15.81 1.98
C ARG A 215 -6.15 16.19 2.07
N VAL A 216 -5.80 17.05 3.03
CA VAL A 216 -4.47 17.62 3.15
C VAL A 216 -3.85 17.21 4.48
N VAL A 217 -2.61 16.74 4.44
CA VAL A 217 -1.80 16.43 5.62
C VAL A 217 -0.55 17.31 5.57
N TRP A 218 -0.38 18.16 6.56
CA TRP A 218 0.79 19.03 6.67
C TRP A 218 2.02 18.23 7.08
N ALA A 219 3.18 18.63 6.56
CA ALA A 219 4.44 18.18 7.10
C ALA A 219 4.52 18.56 8.59
N ALA A 220 4.92 17.60 9.42
CA ALA A 220 5.19 17.82 10.84
C ALA A 220 6.49 18.62 11.04
N GLY A 221 7.40 18.57 10.07
CA GLY A 221 8.63 19.34 10.08
C GLY A 221 9.55 19.00 8.90
N MET A 222 10.68 19.71 8.84
CA MET A 222 11.79 19.38 7.95
C MET A 222 12.74 18.39 8.61
N GLY A 223 13.38 17.55 7.79
CA GLY A 223 14.40 16.62 8.22
C GLY A 223 15.70 17.32 8.63
N SER A 224 16.47 16.61 9.45
CA SER A 224 17.79 17.00 9.91
C SER A 224 18.84 16.91 8.79
N GLN A 225 20.11 17.21 9.11
CA GLN A 225 21.21 16.92 8.19
C GLN A 225 21.36 15.41 7.95
N ALA A 226 21.21 14.58 9.00
CA ALA A 226 21.30 13.13 8.86
C ALA A 226 20.20 12.57 7.95
N ASP A 227 18.98 13.13 8.02
CA ASP A 227 17.89 12.75 7.12
C ASP A 227 18.20 13.10 5.67
N ARG A 228 18.80 14.27 5.40
CA ARG A 228 19.18 14.68 4.05
C ARG A 228 20.26 13.78 3.46
N THR A 229 21.29 13.46 4.24
CA THR A 229 22.34 12.53 3.80
C THR A 229 21.80 11.11 3.63
N GLY A 230 21.04 10.59 4.61
CA GLY A 230 20.58 9.19 4.62
C GLY A 230 19.41 8.89 3.67
N LEU A 231 18.48 9.84 3.48
CA LEU A 231 17.27 9.62 2.67
C LEU A 231 17.39 10.20 1.25
N ALA A 232 18.11 11.32 1.08
CA ALA A 232 18.25 11.99 -0.22
C ALA A 232 19.66 11.83 -0.84
N GLY A 233 20.65 11.35 -0.08
CA GLY A 233 22.04 11.24 -0.54
C GLY A 233 22.72 12.59 -0.80
N GLN A 234 22.09 13.71 -0.41
CA GLN A 234 22.55 15.07 -0.74
C GLN A 234 22.25 16.05 0.39
N ASP A 235 23.27 16.78 0.85
CA ASP A 235 23.15 17.70 2.01
C ASP A 235 22.23 18.91 1.76
N ASN A 236 22.06 19.32 0.52
CA ASN A 236 21.22 20.45 0.13
C ASN A 236 19.77 20.05 -0.23
N ALA A 237 19.44 18.76 -0.21
CA ALA A 237 18.09 18.29 -0.46
C ALA A 237 17.10 18.80 0.58
N LEU A 238 15.82 18.77 0.23
CA LEU A 238 14.73 18.98 1.17
C LEU A 238 14.19 17.63 1.62
N VAL A 239 14.08 17.43 2.93
CA VAL A 239 13.36 16.29 3.50
C VAL A 239 12.22 16.84 4.35
N PHE A 240 11.02 16.36 4.12
CA PHE A 240 9.86 16.66 4.96
C PHE A 240 9.35 15.38 5.59
N HIS A 241 9.04 15.44 6.89
CA HIS A 241 8.38 14.37 7.61
C HIS A 241 6.91 14.70 7.81
N PHE A 242 6.04 13.71 7.67
CA PHE A 242 4.60 13.81 7.88
C PHE A 242 4.20 12.98 9.10
N SER A 243 3.08 13.34 9.72
CA SER A 243 2.50 12.55 10.81
C SER A 243 2.06 11.15 10.32
N ASP A 244 1.93 10.19 11.22
CA ASP A 244 1.44 8.82 10.93
C ASP A 244 0.10 8.79 10.17
N ARG A 245 -0.73 9.82 10.38
CA ARG A 245 -1.96 10.06 9.63
C ARG A 245 -1.75 10.07 8.11
N ALA A 246 -0.59 10.47 7.61
CA ALA A 246 -0.25 10.41 6.19
C ALA A 246 -0.28 8.97 5.68
N SER A 247 0.43 8.06 6.37
CA SER A 247 0.47 6.65 6.02
C SER A 247 -0.90 5.97 6.19
N ASP A 248 -1.62 6.27 7.27
CA ASP A 248 -2.97 5.72 7.50
C ASP A 248 -3.98 6.15 6.43
N GLN A 249 -3.84 7.37 5.92
CA GLN A 249 -4.72 7.85 4.85
C GLN A 249 -4.32 7.29 3.50
N LEU A 250 -3.02 7.12 3.24
CA LEU A 250 -2.51 6.55 2.00
C LEU A 250 -2.92 5.08 1.83
N THR A 251 -2.90 4.28 2.91
CA THR A 251 -3.32 2.87 2.87
C THR A 251 -4.79 2.69 2.52
N GLY A 252 -5.63 3.71 2.75
CA GLY A 252 -7.07 3.68 2.47
C GLY A 252 -7.46 4.08 1.04
N LEU A 253 -6.50 4.43 0.19
CA LEU A 253 -6.75 4.84 -1.19
C LEU A 253 -6.77 3.64 -2.17
N ASP A 254 -7.29 3.89 -3.37
CA ASP A 254 -7.20 2.92 -4.46
C ASP A 254 -5.77 2.96 -5.04
N PRO A 255 -5.13 1.79 -5.24
CA PRO A 255 -3.73 1.71 -5.68
C PRO A 255 -3.48 2.28 -7.08
N ARG A 256 -4.54 2.53 -7.87
CA ARG A 256 -4.44 3.18 -9.19
C ARG A 256 -4.30 4.70 -9.11
N GLU A 257 -4.51 5.28 -7.93
CA GLU A 257 -4.45 6.73 -7.75
C GLU A 257 -3.03 7.26 -7.70
N ALA A 258 -2.89 8.53 -8.03
CA ALA A 258 -1.73 9.33 -7.68
C ALA A 258 -2.04 10.23 -6.48
N ALA A 259 -1.01 10.57 -5.72
CA ALA A 259 -1.01 11.55 -4.66
C ALA A 259 -0.03 12.68 -4.98
N ILE A 260 -0.15 13.81 -4.28
CA ILE A 260 0.65 15.02 -4.57
C ILE A 260 1.38 15.46 -3.31
N ILE A 261 2.64 15.84 -3.46
CA ILE A 261 3.36 16.69 -2.51
C ILE A 261 3.41 18.11 -3.06
N GLU A 262 2.77 19.07 -2.38
CA GLU A 262 2.91 20.48 -2.69
C GLU A 262 3.93 21.11 -1.73
N VAL A 263 4.99 21.69 -2.28
CA VAL A 263 6.02 22.42 -1.51
C VAL A 263 5.57 23.87 -1.38
N LEU A 264 5.57 24.38 -0.16
CA LEU A 264 5.04 25.70 0.17
C LEU A 264 6.16 26.65 0.56
N GLY A 265 6.05 27.89 0.08
CA GLY A 265 6.85 29.02 0.52
C GLY A 265 6.39 29.57 1.87
N ARG A 266 7.15 30.52 2.43
CA ARG A 266 6.83 31.16 3.72
C ARG A 266 5.49 31.90 3.72
N ASN A 267 5.02 32.33 2.55
CA ASN A 267 3.76 33.06 2.39
C ASN A 267 2.57 32.12 2.07
N GLY A 268 2.79 30.80 2.05
CA GLY A 268 1.76 29.80 1.71
C GLY A 268 1.55 29.60 0.20
N ASP A 269 2.37 30.21 -0.64
CA ASP A 269 2.40 29.98 -2.08
C ASP A 269 2.98 28.59 -2.41
N VAL A 270 2.37 27.92 -3.39
CA VAL A 270 2.88 26.63 -3.89
C VAL A 270 4.06 26.88 -4.81
N LEU A 271 5.26 26.49 -4.36
CA LEU A 271 6.51 26.65 -5.10
C LEU A 271 6.76 25.52 -6.09
N ALA A 272 6.31 24.30 -5.75
CA ALA A 272 6.44 23.12 -6.59
C ALA A 272 5.38 22.07 -6.25
N GLN A 273 5.08 21.21 -7.21
CA GLN A 273 4.21 20.04 -7.02
C GLN A 273 4.93 18.80 -7.55
N PHE A 274 4.90 17.74 -6.76
CA PHE A 274 5.43 16.44 -7.11
C PHE A 274 4.32 15.40 -7.01
N TYR A 275 4.31 14.45 -7.93
CA TYR A 275 3.32 13.39 -7.99
C TYR A 275 3.99 12.06 -7.67
N PHE A 276 3.26 11.15 -7.06
CA PHE A 276 3.68 9.78 -6.83
C PHE A 276 2.46 8.87 -6.83
N GLU A 277 2.66 7.57 -7.05
CA GLU A 277 1.55 6.62 -7.10
C GLU A 277 1.24 6.09 -5.71
N VAL A 278 -0.05 5.92 -5.43
CA VAL A 278 -0.49 5.22 -4.22
C VAL A 278 0.01 3.78 -4.27
N GLY A 279 -0.18 3.09 -5.41
CA GLY A 279 0.30 1.72 -5.63
C GLY A 279 -0.10 0.74 -4.52
N ASP A 280 0.63 -0.36 -4.41
CA ASP A 280 0.41 -1.35 -3.36
C ASP A 280 1.09 -0.96 -2.02
N PHE A 281 1.16 0.35 -1.68
CA PHE A 281 1.74 0.86 -0.43
C PHE A 281 1.15 0.19 0.82
N ALA A 282 -0.15 -0.09 0.80
CA ALA A 282 -0.82 -0.78 1.91
C ALA A 282 -0.24 -2.18 2.17
N ALA A 283 0.05 -2.92 1.10
CA ALA A 283 0.69 -4.23 1.21
C ALA A 283 2.16 -4.11 1.65
N ALA A 284 2.88 -3.10 1.14
CA ALA A 284 4.25 -2.82 1.55
C ALA A 284 4.34 -2.52 3.05
N ARG A 285 3.41 -1.72 3.58
CA ARG A 285 3.31 -1.42 5.01
C ARG A 285 3.06 -2.66 5.84
N ALA A 286 2.08 -3.49 5.45
CA ALA A 286 1.80 -4.76 6.13
C ALA A 286 3.02 -5.71 6.12
N PHE A 287 3.82 -5.71 5.04
CA PHE A 287 5.06 -6.48 4.96
C PHE A 287 6.13 -6.02 5.96
N ILE A 288 6.30 -4.71 6.14
CA ILE A 288 7.23 -4.17 7.14
C ILE A 288 6.75 -4.46 8.56
N GLU A 289 5.47 -4.19 8.85
CA GLU A 289 4.89 -4.39 10.18
C GLU A 289 4.91 -5.87 10.61
N GLY A 290 4.56 -6.80 9.71
CA GLY A 290 4.54 -8.23 10.04
C GLY A 290 5.91 -8.90 10.12
N GLY A 291 6.95 -8.26 9.55
CA GLY A 291 8.32 -8.77 9.57
C GLY A 291 9.27 -8.09 10.55
N ALA A 292 8.84 -6.98 11.15
CA ALA A 292 9.63 -6.32 12.18
C ALA A 292 9.84 -7.26 13.39
N PRO A 293 11.03 -7.31 14.00
CA PRO A 293 11.18 -7.91 15.32
C PRO A 293 10.19 -7.21 16.26
N LEU A 294 9.46 -7.98 17.09
CA LEU A 294 8.56 -7.41 18.11
C LEU A 294 9.37 -6.46 19.01
N MET A 295 9.26 -5.15 18.75
CA MET A 295 9.63 -4.15 19.72
C MET A 295 8.51 -4.10 20.75
N PRO A 296 8.81 -4.20 22.05
CA PRO A 296 7.79 -3.99 23.06
C PRO A 296 7.25 -2.56 22.90
N ARG A 297 5.95 -2.42 22.66
CA ARG A 297 5.26 -1.14 22.82
C ARG A 297 5.43 -0.73 24.29
N SER A 298 6.08 0.42 24.51
CA SER A 298 6.17 1.03 25.84
C SER A 298 4.88 1.73 26.21
#